data_AF-A0A2N3E382-F1
#
_entry.id   AF-A0A2N3E382-F1
#
_cell.length_a   1.000
_cell.length_b   1.000
_cell.length_c   1.000
_cell.angle_alpha   90.00
_cell.angle_beta   90.00
_cell.angle_gamma   90.00
#
_symmetry.space_group_name_H-M   'P 1'
#
loop_
_entity.id
_entity.type
_entity.pdbx_description
1 polymer ?
#
loop_
_entity_poly.entity_id
_entity_poly.type
_entity_poly.pdbx_seq_one_letter_code
_entity_poly.pdbx_strand_id
1 'polypeptide(L)'
;MLQSRSMLTIYNCITVEHDLSLVFLAGLVCTLASLSAVSLLAHAREVGPERRALWILGGGIVAGCGIWATHFIAMLAFRPDEPVNYAPGLTFASLIIALTLSTAGLFVAQRVRPAGIGGAALGFAIGAMHYVGMAAVSLHGYLVWDRDFVVASIVLGVVLGAAALQALSTLPGFMGRMVAATLLTLAICSLHFTGMAAVSIVPDPSVVFTGSAVEPYAMAIAVAAITVLIVALAFAGSAVDGYLSDRSVKEAERLRAYVAELEETKRKLENTSRELMVALGAAASADQAKSQFLATMSHELRTPLNAILGFSELMSSETFGPLGSSRYKDYSDDILKSGKHLLSLINDVLDFTRVDAGALLLNEEDVDVGEAIVDAAHMIEAQAKAGDVAMRIEIDKRLPHLHADHRRVRQVLLNLMSNGVKFTPAGGEVRVAA
;
A
#
# COMPACT_ATOMS: atom_id res chain seq x y z
N MET A 1 33.24 44.02 69.11
CA MET A 1 32.86 42.61 68.83
C MET A 1 31.83 42.63 67.70
N LEU A 2 32.34 42.69 66.48
CA LEU A 2 31.61 42.59 65.22
C LEU A 2 31.66 41.12 64.82
N GLN A 3 30.61 40.37 65.10
CA GLN A 3 30.41 39.07 64.46
C GLN A 3 29.44 39.31 63.32
N SER A 4 29.99 39.37 62.11
CA SER A 4 29.25 39.27 60.86
C SER A 4 28.22 38.15 61.01
N ARG A 5 26.93 38.52 61.00
CA ARG A 5 25.83 37.58 60.74
C ARG A 5 26.00 37.15 59.29
N SER A 6 26.83 36.13 59.08
CA SER A 6 27.03 35.52 57.78
C SER A 6 25.70 34.92 57.34
N MET A 7 24.98 35.63 56.46
CA MET A 7 23.92 35.01 55.67
C MET A 7 24.58 33.88 54.89
N LEU A 8 24.25 32.63 55.22
CA LEU A 8 24.63 31.47 54.42
C LEU A 8 23.82 31.54 53.13
N THR A 9 24.34 32.23 52.11
CA THR A 9 23.78 32.18 50.77
C THR A 9 23.90 30.75 50.25
N ILE A 10 22.76 30.14 49.93
CA ILE A 10 22.67 28.74 49.48
C ILE A 10 23.49 28.46 48.21
N TYR A 11 23.96 29.51 47.52
CA TYR A 11 24.97 29.41 46.47
C TYR A 11 26.25 28.66 46.90
N ASN A 12 26.82 28.95 48.08
CA ASN A 12 27.97 28.18 48.60
C ASN A 12 27.56 26.76 49.04
N CYS A 13 26.31 26.60 49.49
CA CYS A 13 25.74 25.34 49.95
C CYS A 13 25.50 24.33 48.80
N ILE A 14 25.15 24.77 47.58
CA ILE A 14 25.02 23.86 46.43
C ILE A 14 26.36 23.20 46.07
N THR A 15 27.48 23.91 46.23
CA THR A 15 28.82 23.39 45.93
C THR A 15 29.51 22.67 47.08
N VAL A 16 29.07 22.88 48.34
CA VAL A 16 29.79 22.41 49.54
C VAL A 16 28.94 21.54 50.48
N GLU A 17 27.62 21.72 50.55
CA GLU A 17 26.73 21.12 51.57
C GLU A 17 25.70 20.11 50.98
N HIS A 18 25.76 19.82 49.68
CA HIS A 18 24.95 18.78 49.06
C HIS A 18 25.70 17.45 48.96
N ASP A 19 25.03 16.36 49.35
CA ASP A 19 25.48 15.01 48.99
C ASP A 19 25.32 14.80 47.49
N LEU A 20 26.45 14.89 46.76
CA LEU A 20 26.48 14.76 45.30
C LEU A 20 25.88 13.44 44.80
N SER A 21 25.90 12.39 45.62
CA SER A 21 25.31 11.08 45.28
C SER A 21 23.79 11.16 45.20
N LEU A 22 23.16 11.84 46.16
CA LEU A 22 21.72 12.06 46.19
C LEU A 22 21.29 13.09 45.15
N VAL A 23 22.10 14.10 44.86
CA VAL A 23 21.85 15.03 43.75
C VAL A 23 21.85 14.29 42.41
N PHE A 24 22.84 13.41 42.18
CA PHE A 24 22.88 12.59 40.98
C PHE A 24 21.67 11.65 40.89
N LEU A 25 21.28 11.02 42.01
CA LEU A 25 20.06 10.21 42.08
C LEU A 25 18.81 11.02 41.74
N ALA A 26 18.67 12.24 42.27
CA ALA A 26 17.55 13.14 41.95
C ALA A 26 17.50 13.45 40.46
N GLY A 27 18.65 13.75 39.84
CA GLY A 27 18.75 13.99 38.39
C GLY A 27 18.36 12.76 37.56
N LEU A 28 18.78 11.55 37.97
CA LEU A 28 18.43 10.30 37.29
C LEU A 28 16.93 10.00 37.40
N VAL A 29 16.35 10.10 38.60
CA VAL A 29 14.90 9.93 38.83
C VAL A 29 14.10 10.98 38.04
N CYS A 30 14.54 12.23 38.04
CA CYS A 30 13.92 13.31 37.28
C CYS A 30 13.92 13.03 35.78
N THR A 31 15.05 12.56 35.23
CA THR A 31 15.19 12.22 33.81
C THR A 31 14.27 11.06 33.44
N LEU A 32 14.25 10.00 34.24
CA LEU A 32 13.43 8.81 34.00
C LEU A 32 11.93 9.16 34.10
N ALA A 33 11.53 9.95 35.08
CA ALA A 33 10.15 10.42 35.22
C ALA A 33 9.74 11.32 34.05
N SER A 34 10.61 12.24 33.62
CA SER A 34 10.35 13.14 32.49
C SER A 34 10.22 12.37 31.17
N LEU A 35 11.10 11.40 30.92
CA LEU A 35 11.00 10.49 29.77
C LEU A 35 9.69 9.72 29.78
N SER A 36 9.34 9.15 30.92
CA SER A 36 8.13 8.35 31.07
C SER A 36 6.86 9.18 30.87
N ALA A 37 6.79 10.37 31.49
CA ALA A 37 5.66 11.29 31.32
C ALA A 37 5.50 11.75 29.87
N VAL A 38 6.62 12.10 29.20
CA VAL A 38 6.63 12.49 27.79
C VAL A 38 6.23 11.35 26.87
N SER A 39 6.70 10.12 27.12
CA SER A 39 6.32 8.95 26.33
C SER A 39 4.83 8.62 26.46
N LEU A 40 4.28 8.66 27.68
CA LEU A 40 2.84 8.47 27.90
C LEU A 40 2.02 9.55 27.19
N LEU A 41 2.49 10.80 27.20
CA LEU A 41 1.83 11.92 26.53
C LEU A 41 1.92 11.85 25.00
N ALA A 42 3.06 11.38 24.47
CA ALA A 42 3.24 11.12 23.05
C ALA A 42 2.26 10.04 22.58
N HIS A 43 2.17 8.94 23.34
CA HIS A 43 1.26 7.86 23.04
C HIS A 43 -0.22 8.27 23.14
N ALA A 44 -0.56 9.18 24.07
CA ALA A 44 -1.89 9.78 24.14
C ALA A 44 -2.35 10.49 22.85
N ARG A 45 -1.42 10.88 21.96
CA ARG A 45 -1.74 11.50 20.66
C ARG A 45 -2.01 10.49 19.55
N GLU A 46 -1.53 9.26 19.71
CA GLU A 46 -1.63 8.18 18.73
C GLU A 46 -2.90 7.35 18.94
N VAL A 47 -3.42 7.30 20.17
CA VAL A 47 -4.62 6.54 20.53
C VAL A 47 -5.92 7.33 20.32
N GLY A 48 -7.01 6.60 20.09
CA GLY A 48 -8.35 7.15 19.94
C GLY A 48 -8.85 7.94 21.17
N PRO A 49 -9.90 8.77 20.99
CA PRO A 49 -10.37 9.72 22.01
C PRO A 49 -10.80 9.06 23.33
N GLU A 50 -11.33 7.83 23.26
CA GLU A 50 -11.79 7.08 24.44
C GLU A 50 -10.66 6.73 25.41
N ARG A 51 -9.46 6.42 24.90
CA ARG A 51 -8.32 6.00 25.72
C ARG A 51 -7.34 7.14 26.00
N ARG A 52 -7.39 8.22 25.22
CA ARG A 52 -6.49 9.38 25.33
C ARG A 52 -6.45 9.99 26.73
N ALA A 53 -7.60 10.11 27.39
CA ALA A 53 -7.67 10.67 28.74
C ALA A 53 -6.88 9.84 29.77
N LEU A 54 -6.90 8.50 29.66
CA LEU A 54 -6.19 7.60 30.56
C LEU A 54 -4.67 7.78 30.46
N TRP A 55 -4.15 7.93 29.24
CA TRP A 55 -2.72 8.15 29.02
C TRP A 55 -2.25 9.53 29.48
N ILE A 56 -3.08 10.56 29.32
CA ILE A 56 -2.80 11.90 29.86
C ILE A 56 -2.78 11.86 31.39
N LEU A 57 -3.72 11.15 32.01
CA LEU A 57 -3.76 10.94 33.45
C LEU A 57 -2.51 10.21 33.95
N GLY A 58 -2.12 9.11 33.29
CA GLY A 58 -0.89 8.38 33.61
C GLY A 58 0.36 9.26 33.49
N GLY A 59 0.48 10.02 32.39
CA GLY A 59 1.59 10.97 32.20
C GLY A 59 1.62 12.06 33.25
N GLY A 60 0.47 12.58 33.66
CA GLY A 60 0.34 13.60 34.70
C GLY A 60 0.71 13.09 36.09
N ILE A 61 0.33 11.85 36.42
CA ILE A 61 0.73 11.18 37.66
C ILE A 61 2.24 10.98 37.70
N VAL A 62 2.83 10.45 36.63
CA VAL A 62 4.29 10.25 36.54
C VAL A 62 5.04 11.57 36.63
N ALA A 63 4.59 12.61 35.92
CA ALA A 63 5.17 13.95 36.00
C ALA A 63 5.10 14.51 37.43
N GLY A 64 3.91 14.50 38.06
CA GLY A 64 3.73 15.02 39.40
C GLY A 64 4.55 14.27 40.46
N CYS A 65 4.54 12.94 40.41
CA CYS A 65 5.39 12.09 41.25
C CYS A 65 6.89 12.37 41.03
N GLY A 66 7.32 12.52 39.77
CA GLY A 66 8.70 12.84 39.42
C GLY A 66 9.15 14.19 39.95
N ILE A 67 8.33 15.23 39.78
CA ILE A 67 8.59 16.57 40.29
C ILE A 67 8.73 16.52 41.82
N TRP A 68 7.77 15.90 42.51
CA TRP A 68 7.77 15.78 43.98
C TRP A 68 8.98 14.98 44.50
N ALA A 69 9.24 13.80 43.92
CA ALA A 69 10.36 12.95 44.32
C ALA A 69 11.69 13.67 44.08
N THR A 70 11.88 14.33 42.93
CA THR A 70 13.12 15.07 42.63
C THR A 70 13.39 16.15 43.67
N HIS A 71 12.36 16.91 44.07
CA HIS A 71 12.51 17.94 45.10
C HIS A 71 12.89 17.36 46.45
N PHE A 72 12.19 16.33 46.93
CA PHE A 72 12.48 15.76 48.26
C PHE A 72 13.76 14.91 48.29
N ILE A 73 14.18 14.27 47.20
CA ILE A 73 15.52 13.67 47.09
C ILE A 73 16.58 14.77 47.22
N ALA A 74 16.41 15.89 46.53
CA ALA A 74 17.34 17.00 46.61
C ALA A 74 17.34 17.68 47.99
N MET A 75 16.18 17.78 48.66
CA MET A 75 16.10 18.25 50.05
C MET A 75 16.75 17.29 51.05
N LEU A 76 16.70 15.98 50.81
CA LEU A 76 17.46 14.99 51.59
C LEU A 76 18.97 15.06 51.30
N ALA A 77 19.36 15.53 50.12
CA ALA A 77 20.76 15.78 49.77
C ALA A 77 21.32 17.02 50.48
N PHE A 78 20.46 18.00 50.79
CA PHE A 78 20.79 19.21 51.54
C PHE A 78 21.03 18.87 53.01
N ARG A 79 22.27 19.06 53.49
CA ARG A 79 22.68 18.78 54.87
C ARG A 79 23.00 20.07 55.63
N PRO A 80 21.99 20.77 56.17
CA PRO A 80 22.23 21.94 57.00
C PRO A 80 22.81 21.53 58.37
N ASP A 81 23.39 22.49 59.06
CA ASP A 81 23.98 22.31 60.40
C ASP A 81 22.97 21.86 61.47
N GLU A 82 21.67 22.04 61.22
CA GLU A 82 20.56 21.69 62.12
C GLU A 82 19.61 20.65 61.49
N PRO A 83 19.07 19.69 62.24
CA PRO A 83 18.15 18.68 61.69
C PRO A 83 16.89 19.29 61.08
N VAL A 84 16.59 18.94 59.82
CA VAL A 84 15.38 19.37 59.11
C VAL A 84 14.28 18.32 59.24
N ASN A 85 13.08 18.78 59.58
CA ASN A 85 11.87 17.98 59.58
C ASN A 85 10.85 18.53 58.57
N TYR A 86 9.78 17.78 58.29
CA TYR A 86 8.75 18.23 57.36
C TYR A 86 7.34 18.21 57.99
N ALA A 87 6.57 19.26 57.76
CA ALA A 87 5.17 19.33 58.14
C ALA A 87 4.33 18.35 57.29
N PRO A 88 3.66 17.35 57.88
CA PRO A 88 2.95 16.32 57.11
C PRO A 88 1.87 16.88 56.17
N GLY A 89 1.11 17.87 56.63
CA GLY A 89 0.02 18.47 55.86
C GLY A 89 0.49 19.17 54.58
N LEU A 90 1.51 20.03 54.69
CA LEU A 90 2.07 20.74 53.54
C LEU A 90 2.86 19.81 52.62
N THR A 91 3.53 18.81 53.17
CA THR A 91 4.20 17.76 52.39
C THR A 91 3.20 17.01 51.50
N PHE A 92 2.08 16.57 52.07
CA PHE A 92 1.02 15.92 51.30
C PHE A 92 0.34 16.86 50.31
N ALA A 93 0.07 18.11 50.71
CA ALA A 93 -0.50 19.13 49.82
C ALA A 93 0.39 19.38 48.60
N SER A 94 1.72 19.45 48.77
CA SER A 94 2.68 19.61 47.67
C SER A 94 2.58 18.46 46.65
N LEU A 95 2.39 17.22 47.10
CA LEU A 95 2.19 16.06 46.22
C LEU A 95 0.88 16.19 45.43
N ILE A 96 -0.23 16.53 46.09
CA ILE A 96 -1.53 16.70 45.43
C ILE A 96 -1.48 17.83 44.39
N ILE A 97 -0.83 18.95 44.72
CA ILE A 97 -0.61 20.06 43.79
C ILE A 97 0.20 19.59 42.57
N ALA A 98 1.29 18.85 42.80
CA ALA A 98 2.11 18.30 41.72
C ALA A 98 1.29 17.42 40.77
N LEU A 99 0.51 16.48 41.32
CA LEU A 99 -0.30 15.54 40.54
C LEU A 99 -1.39 16.26 39.74
N THR A 100 -2.15 17.15 40.40
CA THR A 100 -3.31 17.81 39.80
C THR A 100 -2.90 18.84 38.75
N LEU A 101 -1.97 19.74 39.06
CA LEU A 101 -1.55 20.79 38.14
C LEU A 101 -0.73 20.23 36.96
N SER A 102 0.10 19.22 37.17
CA SER A 102 0.82 18.58 36.07
C SER A 102 -0.16 17.92 35.10
N THR A 103 -1.13 17.15 35.62
CA THR A 103 -2.18 16.52 34.81
C THR A 103 -3.01 17.57 34.05
N ALA A 104 -3.40 18.66 34.70
CA ALA A 104 -4.11 19.76 34.06
C ALA A 104 -3.29 20.40 32.93
N GLY A 105 -2.00 20.66 33.16
CA GLY A 105 -1.07 21.18 32.15
C GLY A 105 -0.97 20.26 30.93
N LEU A 106 -0.88 18.94 31.13
CA LEU A 106 -0.87 17.98 30.03
C LEU A 106 -2.20 17.93 29.26
N PHE A 107 -3.33 18.04 29.95
CA PHE A 107 -4.64 18.16 29.31
C PHE A 107 -4.76 19.44 28.47
N VAL A 108 -4.26 20.57 28.98
CA VAL A 108 -4.23 21.84 28.24
C VAL A 108 -3.34 21.71 27.01
N ALA A 109 -2.16 21.11 27.12
CA ALA A 109 -1.23 20.90 26.00
C ALA A 109 -1.82 20.06 24.85
N GLN A 110 -2.83 19.25 25.15
CA GLN A 110 -3.51 18.38 24.21
C GLN A 110 -4.76 19.01 23.57
N ARG A 111 -5.36 20.01 24.23
CA ARG A 111 -6.60 20.68 23.78
C ARG A 111 -6.36 22.07 23.19
N VAL A 112 -5.32 22.75 23.62
CA VAL A 112 -5.04 24.16 23.27
C VAL A 112 -3.75 24.23 22.45
N ARG A 113 -3.74 25.07 21.41
CA ARG A 113 -2.55 25.38 20.61
C ARG A 113 -2.16 26.86 20.81
N PRO A 114 -0.87 27.19 20.92
CA PRO A 114 0.29 26.29 20.92
C PRO A 114 0.35 25.37 22.16
N ALA A 115 0.90 24.16 22.00
CA ALA A 115 0.99 23.18 23.09
C ALA A 115 1.87 23.66 24.26
N GLY A 116 2.76 24.63 23.98
CA GLY A 116 3.52 25.34 24.99
C GLY A 116 2.68 26.04 26.07
N ILE A 117 1.38 26.34 25.84
CA ILE A 117 0.50 26.87 26.89
C ILE A 117 0.31 25.85 28.01
N GLY A 118 0.09 24.58 27.66
CA GLY A 118 0.02 23.51 28.66
C GLY A 118 1.38 23.23 29.31
N GLY A 119 2.46 23.44 28.55
CA GLY A 119 3.83 23.34 29.08
C GLY A 119 4.16 24.45 30.08
N ALA A 120 3.68 25.67 29.85
CA ALA A 120 3.77 26.78 30.79
C ALA A 120 3.00 26.48 32.09
N ALA A 121 1.81 25.90 31.97
CA ALA A 121 1.03 25.45 33.13
C ALA A 121 1.74 24.33 33.91
N LEU A 122 2.38 23.38 33.21
CA LEU A 122 3.23 22.38 33.84
C LEU A 122 4.45 23.02 34.54
N GLY A 123 5.12 23.99 33.91
CA GLY A 123 6.21 24.73 34.53
C GLY A 123 5.79 25.48 35.80
N PHE A 124 4.59 26.07 35.79
CA PHE A 124 3.98 26.66 36.98
C PHE A 124 3.70 25.59 38.06
N ALA A 125 3.25 24.40 37.68
CA ALA A 125 3.05 23.28 38.60
C ALA A 125 4.35 22.88 39.34
N ILE A 126 5.49 22.88 38.62
CA ILE A 126 6.82 22.62 39.21
C ILE A 126 7.12 23.67 40.29
N GLY A 127 6.91 24.95 40.01
CA GLY A 127 7.12 26.04 40.95
C GLY A 127 6.18 25.98 42.16
N ALA A 128 4.88 25.79 41.92
CA ALA A 128 3.89 25.69 42.98
C ALA A 128 4.21 24.53 43.94
N MET A 129 4.57 23.36 43.40
CA MET A 129 5.01 22.23 44.22
C MET A 129 6.26 22.59 45.02
N HIS A 130 7.30 23.14 44.38
CA HIS A 130 8.56 23.46 45.03
C HIS A 130 8.38 24.40 46.22
N TYR A 131 7.65 25.51 46.05
CA TYR A 131 7.47 26.49 47.12
C TYR A 131 6.55 26.00 48.25
N VAL A 132 5.55 25.17 47.93
CA VAL A 132 4.74 24.50 48.98
C VAL A 132 5.55 23.44 49.71
N GLY A 133 6.44 22.72 49.00
CA GLY A 133 7.40 21.78 49.59
C GLY A 133 8.38 22.47 50.53
N MET A 134 8.92 23.63 50.11
CA MET A 134 9.77 24.48 50.97
C MET A 134 9.01 25.04 52.17
N ALA A 135 7.74 25.41 52.02
CA ALA A 135 6.90 25.81 53.14
C ALA A 135 6.63 24.67 54.14
N ALA A 136 6.81 23.41 53.73
CA ALA A 136 6.72 22.26 54.62
C ALA A 136 7.98 22.05 55.47
N VAL A 137 9.10 22.69 55.13
CA VAL A 137 10.37 22.55 55.87
C VAL A 137 10.25 23.20 57.24
N SER A 138 10.54 22.41 58.27
CA SER A 138 10.55 22.80 59.67
C SER A 138 11.99 22.73 60.20
N LEU A 139 12.56 23.87 60.56
CA LEU A 139 13.91 24.03 61.13
C LEU A 139 13.91 25.04 62.29
N HIS A 140 14.95 25.04 63.14
CA HIS A 140 15.09 25.95 64.29
C HIS A 140 15.45 27.38 63.85
N GLY A 141 14.52 28.07 63.19
CA GLY A 141 14.75 29.37 62.57
C GLY A 141 13.68 29.75 61.55
N TYR A 142 13.93 30.80 60.78
CA TYR A 142 13.03 31.25 59.71
C TYR A 142 13.75 31.38 58.36
N LEU A 143 12.98 31.16 57.30
CA LEU A 143 13.44 31.27 55.92
C LEU A 143 13.25 32.71 55.42
N VAL A 144 14.33 33.32 54.92
CA VAL A 144 14.31 34.62 54.23
C VAL A 144 14.47 34.40 52.74
N TRP A 145 13.66 35.07 51.94
CA TRP A 145 13.57 34.87 50.49
C TRP A 145 14.08 36.09 49.72
N ASP A 146 14.96 35.83 48.75
CA ASP A 146 15.32 36.75 47.69
C ASP A 146 14.26 36.71 46.58
N ARG A 147 13.62 37.86 46.33
CA ARG A 147 12.51 37.96 45.38
C ARG A 147 12.97 37.73 43.94
N ASP A 148 14.17 38.14 43.58
CA ASP A 148 14.65 38.09 42.20
C ASP A 148 14.94 36.64 41.80
N PHE A 149 15.56 35.86 42.68
CA PHE A 149 15.78 34.43 42.45
C PHE A 149 14.47 33.62 42.47
N VAL A 150 13.48 34.00 43.30
CA VAL A 150 12.15 33.37 43.26
C VAL A 150 11.46 33.61 41.92
N VAL A 151 11.46 34.85 41.41
CA VAL A 151 10.87 35.16 40.11
C VAL A 151 11.62 34.43 38.99
N ALA A 152 12.96 34.44 39.03
CA ALA A 152 13.79 33.79 38.03
C ALA A 152 13.55 32.27 37.94
N SER A 153 13.43 31.58 39.09
CA SER A 153 13.18 30.13 39.11
C SER A 153 11.83 29.77 38.46
N ILE A 154 10.78 30.54 38.76
CA ILE A 154 9.43 30.35 38.22
C ILE A 154 9.44 30.61 36.72
N VAL A 155 10.06 31.71 36.27
CA VAL A 155 10.19 32.03 34.85
C VAL A 155 10.93 30.93 34.09
N LEU A 156 12.05 30.44 34.63
CA LEU A 156 12.81 29.34 34.03
C LEU A 156 11.95 28.08 33.90
N GLY A 157 11.26 27.67 34.97
CA GLY A 157 10.37 26.50 34.94
C GLY A 157 9.24 26.65 33.92
N VAL A 158 8.59 27.81 33.86
CA VAL A 158 7.50 28.10 32.92
C VAL A 158 8.00 28.11 31.47
N VAL A 159 9.11 28.78 31.18
CA VAL A 159 9.66 28.89 29.82
C VAL A 159 10.16 27.52 29.32
N LEU A 160 10.92 26.80 30.13
CA LEU A 160 11.44 25.48 29.76
C LEU A 160 10.32 24.44 29.69
N GLY A 161 9.33 24.50 30.58
CA GLY A 161 8.14 23.67 30.50
C GLY A 161 7.33 23.93 29.22
N ALA A 162 7.13 25.20 28.85
CA ALA A 162 6.49 25.59 27.60
C ALA A 162 7.26 25.06 26.39
N ALA A 163 8.59 25.25 26.38
CA ALA A 163 9.46 24.74 25.33
C ALA A 163 9.41 23.21 25.21
N ALA A 164 9.36 22.49 26.33
CA ALA A 164 9.29 21.03 26.36
C ALA A 164 8.05 20.49 25.65
N LEU A 165 6.85 20.95 26.04
CA LEU A 165 5.61 20.46 25.42
C LEU A 165 5.39 21.02 24.01
N GLN A 166 5.94 22.19 23.71
CA GLN A 166 5.97 22.72 22.35
C GLN A 166 6.84 21.84 21.44
N ALA A 167 8.07 21.51 21.86
CA ALA A 167 8.99 20.65 21.14
C ALA A 167 8.39 19.26 20.89
N LEU A 168 7.73 18.68 21.90
CA LEU A 168 7.00 17.42 21.74
C LEU A 168 5.91 17.52 20.67
N SER A 169 5.31 18.69 20.48
CA SER A 169 4.22 18.92 19.52
C SER A 169 4.66 19.24 18.10
N THR A 170 5.92 19.61 17.90
CA THR A 170 6.45 20.05 16.62
C THR A 170 7.50 19.09 16.04
N LEU A 171 8.27 18.43 16.89
CA LEU A 171 9.34 17.52 16.46
C LEU A 171 8.81 16.09 16.31
N PRO A 172 9.24 15.35 15.27
CA PRO A 172 8.74 14.02 15.00
C PRO A 172 9.35 12.95 15.91
N GLY A 173 8.54 11.92 16.21
CA GLY A 173 8.97 10.63 16.72
C GLY A 173 9.90 10.68 17.94
N PHE A 174 10.95 9.85 17.91
CA PHE A 174 11.91 9.70 18.99
C PHE A 174 12.62 11.01 19.35
N MET A 175 12.98 11.83 18.35
CA MET A 175 13.68 13.10 18.58
C MET A 175 12.83 14.07 19.40
N GLY A 176 11.53 14.18 19.09
CA GLY A 176 10.62 15.03 19.87
C GLY A 176 10.47 14.57 21.32
N ARG A 177 10.46 13.25 21.56
CA ARG A 177 10.42 12.67 22.92
C ARG A 177 11.68 13.00 23.71
N MET A 178 12.87 12.81 23.11
CA MET A 178 14.15 13.10 23.78
C MET A 178 14.29 14.59 24.11
N VAL A 179 14.06 15.48 23.14
CA VAL A 179 14.18 16.93 23.35
C VAL A 179 13.21 17.41 24.42
N ALA A 180 11.94 16.98 24.38
CA ALA A 180 10.96 17.37 25.37
C ALA A 180 11.31 16.86 26.78
N ALA A 181 11.76 15.61 26.92
CA ALA A 181 12.16 15.05 28.21
C ALA A 181 13.38 15.77 28.79
N THR A 182 14.38 16.10 27.96
CA THR A 182 15.54 16.89 28.39
C THR A 182 15.12 18.28 28.84
N LEU A 183 14.30 18.99 28.07
CA LEU A 183 13.81 20.33 28.43
C LEU A 183 12.98 20.31 29.72
N LEU A 184 12.13 19.28 29.91
CA LEU A 184 11.36 19.13 31.14
C LEU A 184 12.25 18.82 32.35
N THR A 185 13.27 17.96 32.17
CA THR A 185 14.28 17.69 33.20
C THR A 185 15.01 18.97 33.59
N LEU A 186 15.45 19.74 32.59
CA LEU A 186 16.09 21.03 32.81
C LEU A 186 15.15 22.00 33.53
N ALA A 187 13.86 22.04 33.18
CA ALA A 187 12.87 22.89 33.86
C ALA A 187 12.77 22.56 35.36
N ILE A 188 12.70 21.28 35.72
CA ILE A 188 12.61 20.82 37.11
C ILE A 188 13.90 21.14 37.85
N CYS A 189 15.06 20.76 37.31
CA CYS A 189 16.35 20.97 37.96
C CYS A 189 16.68 22.46 38.08
N SER A 190 16.51 23.26 37.01
CA SER A 190 16.81 24.69 37.05
C SER A 190 15.91 25.41 38.05
N LEU A 191 14.60 25.10 38.05
CA LEU A 191 13.70 25.70 39.02
C LEU A 191 14.12 25.35 40.45
N HIS A 192 14.42 24.08 40.71
CA HIS A 192 14.81 23.63 42.04
C HIS A 192 16.07 24.34 42.56
N PHE A 193 17.17 24.32 41.79
CA PHE A 193 18.43 24.90 42.26
C PHE A 193 18.39 26.43 42.32
N THR A 194 17.72 27.10 41.38
CA THR A 194 17.52 28.55 41.45
C THR A 194 16.58 28.93 42.61
N GLY A 195 15.56 28.12 42.89
CA GLY A 195 14.66 28.30 44.02
C GLY A 195 15.36 28.09 45.37
N MET A 196 16.23 27.09 45.48
CA MET A 196 17.09 26.89 46.65
C MET A 196 18.09 28.04 46.81
N ALA A 197 18.69 28.55 45.73
CA ALA A 197 19.56 29.72 45.79
C ALA A 197 18.84 30.99 46.30
N ALA A 198 17.50 31.03 46.23
CA ALA A 198 16.69 32.15 46.67
C ALA A 198 16.45 32.20 48.18
N VAL A 199 16.75 31.14 48.93
CA VAL A 199 16.45 31.08 50.36
C VAL A 199 17.72 31.21 51.20
N SER A 200 17.59 31.82 52.36
CA SER A 200 18.63 31.91 53.39
C SER A 200 18.02 31.58 54.74
N ILE A 201 18.71 30.77 55.54
CA ILE A 201 18.25 30.33 56.85
C ILE A 201 18.77 31.31 57.90
N VAL A 202 17.87 31.88 58.71
CA VAL A 202 18.26 32.65 59.89
C VAL A 202 17.93 31.81 61.13
N PRO A 203 18.95 31.28 61.83
CA PRO A 203 18.74 30.46 63.02
C PRO A 203 18.07 31.25 64.15
N ASP A 204 17.08 30.64 64.80
CA ASP A 204 16.44 31.17 66.00
C ASP A 204 16.13 30.02 66.96
N PRO A 205 16.95 29.82 68.01
CA PRO A 205 16.79 28.71 68.96
C PRO A 205 15.56 28.86 69.87
N SER A 206 14.83 29.99 69.81
CA SER A 206 13.57 30.17 70.55
C SER A 206 12.38 29.53 69.84
N VAL A 207 12.53 29.12 68.58
CA VAL A 207 11.49 28.43 67.81
C VAL A 207 11.40 26.98 68.28
N VAL A 208 10.40 26.67 69.10
CA VAL A 208 10.11 25.31 69.59
C VAL A 208 9.09 24.63 68.69
N PHE A 209 9.39 23.44 68.21
CA PHE A 209 8.45 22.65 67.41
C PHE A 209 7.34 22.05 68.27
N THR A 210 6.10 22.44 68.01
CA THR A 210 4.90 21.81 68.61
C THR A 210 4.09 21.14 67.50
N GLY A 211 4.30 19.84 67.27
CA GLY A 211 3.53 19.07 66.28
C GLY A 211 4.17 17.75 65.85
N SER A 212 3.40 16.93 65.12
CA SER A 212 3.95 15.76 64.42
C SER A 212 4.77 16.21 63.22
N ALA A 213 6.00 15.72 63.13
CA ALA A 213 6.93 15.98 62.04
C ALA A 213 7.17 14.68 61.25
N VAL A 214 7.28 14.79 59.93
CA VAL A 214 7.83 13.72 59.10
C VAL A 214 9.35 13.80 59.22
N GLU A 215 9.94 12.75 59.77
CA GLU A 215 11.39 12.61 59.87
C GLU A 215 12.01 12.34 58.48
N PRO A 216 13.28 12.72 58.26
CA PRO A 216 14.00 12.46 57.01
C PRO A 216 13.95 10.99 56.56
N TYR A 217 13.96 10.04 57.50
CA TYR A 217 13.88 8.62 57.18
C TYR A 217 12.51 8.22 56.60
N ALA A 218 11.42 8.71 57.17
CA ALA A 218 10.07 8.48 56.66
C ALA A 218 9.88 9.12 55.26
N MET A 219 10.47 10.30 55.06
CA MET A 219 10.52 10.95 53.74
C MET A 219 11.27 10.09 52.73
N ALA A 220 12.44 9.55 53.09
CA ALA A 220 13.23 8.68 52.21
C ALA A 220 12.44 7.42 51.79
N ILE A 221 11.68 6.80 52.69
CA ILE A 221 10.80 5.67 52.36
C ILE A 221 9.70 6.09 51.37
N ALA A 222 9.04 7.22 51.60
CA ALA A 222 7.98 7.71 50.71
C ALA A 222 8.52 8.00 49.29
N VAL A 223 9.67 8.65 49.22
CA VAL A 223 10.40 8.91 47.97
C VAL A 223 10.80 7.62 47.26
N ALA A 224 11.32 6.63 48.00
CA ALA A 224 11.69 5.33 47.43
C ALA A 224 10.46 4.62 46.85
N ALA A 225 9.33 4.60 47.56
CA ALA A 225 8.08 4.01 47.09
C ALA A 225 7.58 4.68 45.80
N ILE A 226 7.62 6.01 45.74
CA ILE A 226 7.25 6.76 44.53
C ILE A 226 8.23 6.49 43.39
N THR A 227 9.53 6.40 43.67
CA THR A 227 10.54 6.08 42.65
C THR A 227 10.31 4.69 42.06
N VAL A 228 9.97 3.69 42.87
CA VAL A 228 9.59 2.35 42.39
C VAL A 228 8.34 2.42 41.51
N LEU A 229 7.33 3.20 41.89
CA LEU A 229 6.14 3.42 41.07
C LEU A 229 6.48 4.05 39.71
N ILE A 230 7.33 5.08 39.70
CA ILE A 230 7.78 5.73 38.47
C ILE A 230 8.51 4.71 37.58
N VAL A 231 9.42 3.90 38.11
CA VAL A 231 10.15 2.86 37.36
C VAL A 231 9.19 1.80 36.81
N ALA A 232 8.20 1.36 37.60
CA ALA A 232 7.20 0.40 37.15
C ALA A 232 6.36 0.95 35.98
N LEU A 233 5.94 2.22 36.06
CA LEU A 233 5.20 2.89 34.98
C LEU A 233 6.07 3.14 33.75
N ALA A 234 7.36 3.45 33.93
CA ALA A 234 8.34 3.58 32.85
C ALA A 234 8.51 2.27 32.08
N PHE A 235 8.66 1.16 32.80
CA PHE A 235 8.78 -0.18 32.22
C PHE A 235 7.50 -0.57 31.47
N ALA A 236 6.34 -0.34 32.07
CA ALA A 236 5.05 -0.57 31.40
C ALA A 236 4.90 0.26 30.12
N GLY A 237 5.28 1.54 30.15
CA GLY A 237 5.30 2.41 28.97
C GLY A 237 6.22 1.90 27.87
N SER A 238 7.45 1.50 28.22
CA SER A 238 8.40 0.93 27.26
C SER A 238 7.93 -0.41 26.67
N ALA A 239 7.27 -1.26 27.46
CA ALA A 239 6.72 -2.52 26.99
C ALA A 239 5.57 -2.30 25.98
N VAL A 240 4.72 -1.30 26.23
CA VAL A 240 3.65 -0.90 25.31
C VAL A 240 4.22 -0.34 24.01
N ASP A 241 5.21 0.56 24.09
CA ASP A 241 5.91 1.10 22.91
C ASP A 241 6.53 -0.03 22.06
N GLY A 242 7.21 -0.98 22.71
CA GLY A 242 7.81 -2.14 22.04
C GLY A 242 6.78 -3.04 21.34
N TYR A 243 5.67 -3.35 22.02
CA TYR A 243 4.58 -4.16 21.47
C TYR A 243 3.93 -3.51 20.24
N LEU A 244 3.73 -2.19 20.29
CA LEU A 244 3.11 -1.44 19.19
C LEU A 244 4.03 -1.30 17.98
N SER A 245 5.32 -1.06 18.23
CA SER A 245 6.32 -1.03 17.15
C SER A 245 6.34 -2.36 16.39
N ASP A 246 6.38 -3.49 17.09
CA ASP A 246 6.35 -4.82 16.49
C ASP A 246 5.07 -5.06 15.67
N ARG A 247 3.91 -4.63 16.17
CA ARG A 247 2.64 -4.73 15.44
C ARG A 247 2.66 -3.89 14.15
N SER A 248 3.20 -2.67 14.20
CA SER A 248 3.27 -1.79 13.04
C SER A 248 4.16 -2.35 11.92
N VAL A 249 5.27 -3.00 12.28
CA VAL A 249 6.17 -3.67 11.33
C VAL A 249 5.47 -4.85 10.67
N LYS A 250 4.80 -5.70 11.47
CA LYS A 250 4.05 -6.86 10.95
C LYS A 250 2.90 -6.46 10.03
N GLU A 251 2.21 -5.36 10.35
CA GLU A 251 1.12 -4.84 9.51
C GLU A 251 1.65 -4.27 8.19
N ALA A 252 2.78 -3.56 8.21
CA ALA A 252 3.46 -3.09 7.00
C ALA A 252 3.95 -4.25 6.12
N GLU A 253 4.48 -5.32 6.72
CA GLU A 253 4.85 -6.54 5.99
C GLU A 253 3.65 -7.23 5.35
N ARG A 254 2.53 -7.36 6.07
CA ARG A 254 1.28 -7.93 5.53
C ARG A 254 0.73 -7.11 4.35
N LEU A 255 0.73 -5.79 4.48
CA LEU A 255 0.29 -4.89 3.40
C LEU A 255 1.19 -5.03 2.16
N ARG A 256 2.50 -5.13 2.34
CA ARG A 256 3.44 -5.36 1.22
C ARG A 256 3.18 -6.71 0.54
N ALA A 257 2.93 -7.77 1.30
CA ALA A 257 2.59 -9.07 0.74
C ALA A 257 1.29 -9.03 -0.07
N TYR A 258 0.25 -8.35 0.47
CA TYR A 258 -1.03 -8.20 -0.21
C TYR A 258 -0.92 -7.42 -1.53
N VAL A 259 -0.11 -6.35 -1.55
CA VAL A 259 0.16 -5.58 -2.78
C VAL A 259 0.84 -6.44 -3.83
N ALA A 260 1.84 -7.25 -3.44
CA ALA A 260 2.53 -8.15 -4.36
C ALA A 260 1.59 -9.21 -4.97
N GLU A 261 0.72 -9.82 -4.15
CA GLU A 261 -0.28 -10.79 -4.61
C GLU A 261 -1.30 -10.16 -5.58
N LEU A 262 -1.73 -8.93 -5.30
CA LEU A 262 -2.66 -8.19 -6.16
C LEU A 262 -2.03 -7.87 -7.52
N GLU A 263 -0.77 -7.45 -7.54
CA GLU A 263 -0.02 -7.20 -8.78
C GLU A 263 0.13 -8.46 -9.63
N GLU A 264 0.39 -9.61 -9.00
CA GLU A 264 0.45 -10.90 -9.70
C GLU A 264 -0.90 -11.29 -10.30
N THR A 265 -1.98 -11.18 -9.51
CA THR A 265 -3.34 -11.49 -9.95
C THR A 265 -3.77 -10.61 -11.12
N LYS A 266 -3.46 -9.30 -11.04
CA LYS A 266 -3.72 -8.35 -12.13
C LYS A 266 -2.99 -8.74 -13.41
N ARG A 267 -1.70 -9.10 -13.33
CA ARG A 267 -0.93 -9.54 -14.50
C ARG A 267 -1.52 -10.81 -15.12
N LYS A 268 -1.92 -11.78 -14.30
CA LYS A 268 -2.60 -13.01 -14.79
C LYS A 268 -3.89 -12.65 -15.53
N LEU A 269 -4.73 -11.79 -14.95
CA LEU A 269 -5.98 -11.36 -15.56
C LEU A 269 -5.76 -10.63 -16.90
N GLU A 270 -4.78 -9.73 -16.96
CA GLU A 270 -4.43 -9.01 -18.20
C GLU A 270 -3.95 -9.95 -19.30
N ASN A 271 -3.15 -10.96 -18.96
CA ASN A 271 -2.70 -11.97 -19.92
C ASN A 271 -3.86 -12.84 -20.41
N THR A 272 -4.70 -13.36 -19.51
CA THR A 272 -5.88 -14.15 -19.88
C THR A 272 -6.87 -13.33 -20.72
N SER A 273 -7.06 -12.05 -20.41
CA SER A 273 -7.91 -11.16 -21.21
C SER A 273 -7.36 -10.97 -22.63
N ARG A 274 -6.03 -10.82 -22.78
CA ARG A 274 -5.38 -10.70 -24.08
C ARG A 274 -5.52 -11.98 -24.89
N GLU A 275 -5.28 -13.14 -24.29
CA GLU A 275 -5.46 -14.45 -24.94
C GLU A 275 -6.90 -14.65 -25.40
N LEU A 276 -7.88 -14.30 -24.55
CA LEU A 276 -9.29 -14.38 -24.88
C LEU A 276 -9.67 -13.46 -26.05
N MET A 277 -9.15 -12.23 -26.08
CA MET A 277 -9.40 -11.31 -27.20
C MET A 277 -8.87 -11.86 -28.53
N VAL A 278 -7.68 -12.47 -28.52
CA VAL A 278 -7.10 -13.10 -29.72
C VAL A 278 -7.95 -14.29 -30.17
N ALA A 279 -8.34 -15.18 -29.25
CA ALA A 279 -9.17 -16.34 -29.56
C ALA A 279 -10.55 -15.92 -30.10
N LEU A 280 -11.17 -14.90 -29.50
CA LEU A 280 -12.45 -14.36 -29.94
C LEU A 280 -12.36 -13.76 -31.35
N GLY A 281 -11.29 -13.00 -31.63
CA GLY A 281 -11.04 -12.44 -32.96
C GLY A 281 -10.87 -13.51 -34.05
N ALA A 282 -10.14 -14.58 -33.74
CA ALA A 282 -9.97 -15.73 -34.64
C ALA A 282 -11.31 -16.45 -34.89
N ALA A 283 -12.08 -16.71 -33.83
CA ALA A 283 -13.39 -17.36 -33.93
C ALA A 283 -14.38 -16.52 -34.75
N ALA A 284 -14.44 -15.20 -34.53
CA ALA A 284 -15.29 -14.30 -35.28
C ALA A 284 -14.92 -14.26 -36.78
N SER A 285 -13.62 -14.25 -37.09
CA SER A 285 -13.15 -14.27 -38.48
C SER A 285 -13.52 -15.56 -39.20
N ALA A 286 -13.40 -16.71 -38.52
CA ALA A 286 -13.79 -18.01 -39.06
C ALA A 286 -15.31 -18.09 -39.31
N ASP A 287 -16.12 -17.61 -38.37
CA ASP A 287 -17.59 -17.58 -38.52
C ASP A 287 -18.04 -16.68 -39.68
N GLN A 288 -17.40 -15.51 -39.83
CA GLN A 288 -17.64 -14.62 -40.96
C GLN A 288 -17.28 -15.28 -42.30
N ALA A 289 -16.13 -15.95 -42.38
CA ALA A 289 -15.72 -16.67 -43.59
C ALA A 289 -16.71 -17.79 -43.96
N LYS A 290 -17.20 -18.54 -42.97
CA LYS A 290 -18.22 -19.59 -43.16
C LYS A 290 -19.54 -19.01 -43.66
N SER A 291 -19.98 -17.90 -43.08
CA SER A 291 -21.20 -17.21 -43.50
C SER A 291 -21.09 -16.69 -44.94
N GLN A 292 -19.95 -16.09 -45.30
CA GLN A 292 -19.69 -15.61 -46.66
C GLN A 292 -19.67 -16.76 -47.68
N PHE A 293 -19.05 -17.89 -47.31
CA PHE A 293 -19.03 -19.09 -48.15
C PHE A 293 -20.45 -19.60 -48.42
N LEU A 294 -21.28 -19.79 -47.37
CA LEU A 294 -22.64 -20.29 -47.51
C LEU A 294 -23.53 -19.37 -48.35
N ALA A 295 -23.40 -18.05 -48.18
CA ALA A 295 -24.11 -17.07 -48.99
C ALA A 295 -23.71 -17.18 -50.46
N THR A 296 -22.41 -17.25 -50.75
CA THR A 296 -21.86 -17.38 -52.11
C THR A 296 -22.35 -18.67 -52.77
N MET A 297 -22.24 -19.81 -52.07
CA MET A 297 -22.70 -21.10 -52.60
C MET A 297 -24.20 -21.11 -52.88
N SER A 298 -25.01 -20.50 -52.01
CA SER A 298 -26.46 -20.38 -52.22
C SER A 298 -26.78 -19.63 -53.52
N HIS A 299 -26.04 -18.55 -53.82
CA HIS A 299 -26.20 -17.81 -55.08
C HIS A 299 -25.77 -18.62 -56.31
N GLU A 300 -24.61 -19.28 -56.23
CA GLU A 300 -24.06 -20.10 -57.32
C GLU A 300 -24.94 -21.30 -57.64
N LEU A 301 -25.59 -21.91 -56.66
CA LEU A 301 -26.53 -23.03 -56.87
C LEU A 301 -27.86 -22.56 -57.47
N ARG A 302 -28.37 -21.38 -57.07
CA ARG A 302 -29.68 -20.88 -57.52
C ARG A 302 -29.68 -20.52 -59.01
N THR A 303 -28.58 -19.99 -59.54
CA THR A 303 -28.48 -19.56 -60.95
C THR A 303 -28.71 -20.68 -61.96
N PRO A 304 -27.97 -21.82 -61.94
CA PRO A 304 -28.21 -22.92 -62.86
C PRO A 304 -29.55 -23.61 -62.60
N LEU A 305 -30.02 -23.67 -61.35
CA LEU A 305 -31.35 -24.22 -61.04
C LEU A 305 -32.47 -23.40 -61.69
N ASN A 306 -32.41 -22.07 -61.60
CA ASN A 306 -33.38 -21.18 -62.24
C ASN A 306 -33.33 -21.28 -63.77
N ALA A 307 -32.16 -21.48 -64.36
CA ALA A 307 -32.03 -21.74 -65.80
C ALA A 307 -32.71 -23.05 -66.21
N ILE A 308 -32.47 -24.15 -65.46
CA ILE A 308 -33.12 -25.44 -65.69
C ILE A 308 -34.65 -25.31 -65.62
N LEU A 309 -35.16 -24.69 -64.55
CA LEU A 309 -36.59 -24.50 -64.35
C LEU A 309 -37.20 -23.64 -65.46
N GLY A 310 -36.59 -22.49 -65.78
CA GLY A 310 -37.11 -21.56 -66.78
C GLY A 310 -37.16 -22.14 -68.20
N PHE A 311 -36.08 -22.79 -68.65
CA PHE A 311 -36.08 -23.44 -69.96
C PHE A 311 -37.04 -24.63 -70.01
N SER A 312 -37.16 -25.40 -68.92
CA SER A 312 -38.13 -26.51 -68.83
C SER A 312 -39.57 -25.99 -68.88
N GLU A 313 -39.87 -24.87 -68.24
CA GLU A 313 -41.19 -24.23 -68.24
C GLU A 313 -41.55 -23.67 -69.62
N LEU A 314 -40.61 -23.04 -70.33
CA LEU A 314 -40.79 -22.57 -71.71
C LEU A 314 -41.05 -23.71 -72.70
N MET A 315 -40.41 -24.87 -72.50
CA MET A 315 -40.66 -26.09 -73.26
C MET A 315 -42.03 -26.68 -72.94
N SER A 316 -42.36 -26.83 -71.64
CA SER A 316 -43.62 -27.41 -71.15
C SER A 316 -44.86 -26.60 -71.57
N SER A 317 -44.74 -25.27 -71.59
CA SER A 317 -45.81 -24.34 -71.98
C SER A 317 -46.02 -24.22 -73.50
N GLU A 318 -45.23 -24.93 -74.32
CA GLU A 318 -45.28 -24.82 -75.79
C GLU A 318 -45.23 -23.36 -76.28
N THR A 319 -44.47 -22.49 -75.60
CA THR A 319 -44.43 -21.02 -75.86
C THR A 319 -44.13 -20.66 -77.33
N PHE A 320 -43.45 -21.54 -78.08
CA PHE A 320 -43.07 -21.36 -79.48
C PHE A 320 -43.79 -22.33 -80.44
N GLY A 321 -44.92 -22.91 -80.01
CA GLY A 321 -45.69 -23.93 -80.76
C GLY A 321 -45.40 -25.36 -80.29
N PRO A 322 -45.98 -26.37 -80.98
CA PRO A 322 -45.83 -27.77 -80.59
C PRO A 322 -44.36 -28.20 -80.46
N LEU A 323 -44.08 -29.11 -79.54
CA LEU A 323 -42.75 -29.70 -79.37
C LEU A 323 -42.22 -30.26 -80.71
N GLY A 324 -41.06 -29.76 -81.15
CA GLY A 324 -40.48 -30.07 -82.46
C GLY A 324 -39.79 -28.88 -83.16
N SER A 325 -39.97 -27.64 -82.66
CA SER A 325 -39.21 -26.48 -83.15
C SER A 325 -37.71 -26.60 -82.83
N SER A 326 -36.84 -26.02 -83.68
CA SER A 326 -35.38 -26.04 -83.47
C SER A 326 -34.95 -25.35 -82.17
N ARG A 327 -35.72 -24.37 -81.68
CA ARG A 327 -35.42 -23.63 -80.43
C ARG A 327 -35.53 -24.49 -79.18
N TYR A 328 -36.39 -25.51 -79.19
CA TYR A 328 -36.50 -26.44 -78.08
C TYR A 328 -35.28 -27.34 -77.92
N LYS A 329 -34.52 -27.55 -79.00
CA LYS A 329 -33.22 -28.23 -78.93
C LYS A 329 -32.20 -27.37 -78.18
N ASP A 330 -32.14 -26.07 -78.47
CA ASP A 330 -31.23 -25.13 -77.78
C ASP A 330 -31.56 -25.06 -76.28
N TYR A 331 -32.84 -25.00 -75.89
CA TYR A 331 -33.27 -25.05 -74.49
C TYR A 331 -32.91 -26.37 -73.80
N SER A 332 -33.08 -27.50 -74.49
CA SER A 332 -32.65 -28.81 -73.96
C SER A 332 -31.12 -28.84 -73.73
N ASP A 333 -30.34 -28.26 -74.63
CA ASP A 333 -28.88 -28.19 -74.49
C ASP A 333 -28.48 -27.27 -73.31
N ASP A 334 -29.16 -26.13 -73.14
CA ASP A 334 -28.95 -25.22 -72.01
C ASP A 334 -29.36 -25.83 -70.65
N ILE A 335 -30.46 -26.60 -70.59
CA ILE A 335 -30.86 -27.38 -69.41
C ILE A 335 -29.78 -28.40 -69.07
N LEU A 336 -29.30 -29.18 -70.05
CA LEU A 336 -28.28 -30.20 -69.84
C LEU A 336 -26.97 -29.59 -69.35
N LYS A 337 -26.55 -28.45 -69.94
CA LYS A 337 -25.36 -27.70 -69.54
C LYS A 337 -25.51 -27.17 -68.11
N SER A 338 -26.66 -26.58 -67.78
CA SER A 338 -26.95 -26.06 -66.43
C SER A 338 -27.00 -27.17 -65.38
N GLY A 339 -27.57 -28.33 -65.70
CA GLY A 339 -27.61 -29.50 -64.82
C GLY A 339 -26.23 -30.09 -64.54
N LYS A 340 -25.38 -30.20 -65.57
CA LYS A 340 -23.98 -30.60 -65.41
C LYS A 340 -23.20 -29.61 -64.55
N HIS A 341 -23.44 -28.31 -64.73
CA HIS A 341 -22.79 -27.27 -63.93
C HIS A 341 -23.22 -27.34 -62.46
N LEU A 342 -24.52 -27.47 -62.18
CA LEU A 342 -25.06 -27.61 -60.83
C LEU A 342 -24.49 -28.85 -60.11
N LEU A 343 -24.39 -29.98 -60.80
CA LEU A 343 -23.79 -31.20 -60.24
C LEU A 343 -22.32 -30.99 -59.87
N SER A 344 -21.55 -30.25 -60.68
CA SER A 344 -20.17 -29.86 -60.33
C SER A 344 -20.14 -29.04 -59.05
N LEU A 345 -20.97 -28.00 -58.95
CA LEU A 345 -21.02 -27.13 -57.76
C LEU A 345 -21.40 -27.90 -56.49
N ILE A 346 -22.33 -28.85 -56.58
CA ILE A 346 -22.69 -29.72 -55.44
C ILE A 346 -21.50 -30.59 -55.01
N ASN A 347 -20.79 -31.18 -55.97
CA ASN A 347 -19.61 -31.99 -55.66
C ASN A 347 -18.49 -31.14 -55.04
N ASP A 348 -18.29 -29.91 -55.50
CA ASP A 348 -17.31 -28.98 -54.94
C ASP A 348 -17.64 -28.61 -53.48
N VAL A 349 -18.93 -28.39 -53.17
CA VAL A 349 -19.39 -28.15 -51.78
C VAL A 349 -19.22 -29.39 -50.91
N LEU A 350 -19.54 -30.58 -51.43
CA LEU A 350 -19.37 -31.84 -50.70
C LEU A 350 -17.90 -32.15 -50.42
N ASP A 351 -17.01 -31.89 -51.37
CA ASP A 351 -15.57 -32.03 -51.17
C ASP A 351 -15.06 -31.02 -50.13
N PHE A 352 -15.50 -29.75 -50.18
CA PHE A 352 -15.16 -28.75 -49.18
C PHE A 352 -15.61 -29.15 -47.76
N THR A 353 -16.87 -29.56 -47.60
CA THR A 353 -17.41 -29.99 -46.29
C THR A 353 -16.71 -31.23 -45.72
N ARG A 354 -16.27 -32.16 -46.57
CA ARG A 354 -15.47 -33.31 -46.14
C ARG A 354 -14.07 -32.88 -45.68
N VAL A 355 -13.46 -31.92 -46.35
CA VAL A 355 -12.17 -31.34 -45.94
C VAL A 355 -12.29 -30.59 -44.62
N ASP A 356 -13.31 -29.74 -44.46
CA ASP A 356 -13.58 -28.95 -43.24
C ASP A 356 -13.83 -29.84 -42.01
N ALA A 357 -14.51 -30.96 -42.20
CA ALA A 357 -14.75 -31.96 -41.15
C ALA A 357 -13.55 -32.88 -40.88
N GLY A 358 -12.44 -32.75 -41.62
CA GLY A 358 -11.29 -33.66 -41.53
C GLY A 358 -11.61 -35.10 -41.97
N ALA A 359 -12.66 -35.30 -42.75
CA ALA A 359 -13.18 -36.60 -43.16
C ALA A 359 -12.72 -37.04 -44.57
N LEU A 360 -11.88 -36.25 -45.24
CA LEU A 360 -11.31 -36.61 -46.52
C LEU A 360 -10.16 -37.62 -46.32
N LEU A 361 -10.41 -38.88 -46.68
CA LEU A 361 -9.39 -39.92 -46.76
C LEU A 361 -8.79 -39.91 -48.17
N LEU A 362 -7.46 -39.79 -48.26
CA LEU A 362 -6.71 -39.91 -49.51
C LEU A 362 -6.35 -41.37 -49.74
N ASN A 363 -6.54 -41.85 -50.97
CA ASN A 363 -6.04 -43.16 -51.38
C ASN A 363 -4.68 -42.96 -52.06
N GLU A 364 -3.62 -42.89 -51.26
CA GLU A 364 -2.27 -42.59 -51.75
C GLU A 364 -1.65 -43.78 -52.49
N GLU A 365 -1.22 -43.54 -53.71
CA GLU A 365 -0.54 -44.50 -54.59
C GLU A 365 0.61 -43.81 -55.34
N ASP A 366 1.46 -44.59 -56.00
CA ASP A 366 2.55 -44.04 -56.82
C ASP A 366 1.98 -43.52 -58.14
N VAL A 367 1.93 -42.19 -58.29
CA VAL A 367 1.36 -41.50 -59.45
C VAL A 367 2.47 -41.05 -60.40
N ASP A 368 2.37 -41.43 -61.66
CA ASP A 368 3.14 -40.81 -62.75
C ASP A 368 2.54 -39.43 -63.05
N VAL A 369 3.25 -38.38 -62.63
CA VAL A 369 2.83 -36.98 -62.80
C VAL A 369 2.80 -36.58 -64.27
N GLY A 370 3.71 -37.13 -65.09
CA GLY A 370 3.76 -36.85 -66.52
C GLY A 370 2.50 -37.39 -67.22
N GLU A 371 2.10 -38.61 -66.89
CA GLU A 371 0.86 -39.21 -67.39
C GLU A 371 -0.37 -38.40 -66.95
N ALA A 372 -0.46 -38.03 -65.66
CA ALA A 372 -1.57 -37.24 -65.14
C ALA A 372 -1.71 -35.85 -65.79
N ILE A 373 -0.59 -35.19 -66.10
CA ILE A 373 -0.57 -33.90 -66.81
C ILE A 373 -1.06 -34.05 -68.25
N VAL A 374 -0.60 -35.08 -68.97
CA VAL A 374 -1.01 -35.36 -70.35
C VAL A 374 -2.51 -35.67 -70.41
N ASP A 375 -3.01 -36.50 -69.49
CA ASP A 375 -4.43 -36.84 -69.38
C ASP A 375 -5.30 -35.60 -69.11
N ALA A 376 -4.89 -34.77 -68.15
CA ALA A 376 -5.55 -33.50 -67.84
C ALA A 376 -5.57 -32.57 -69.06
N ALA A 377 -4.46 -32.47 -69.78
CA ALA A 377 -4.35 -31.62 -70.95
C ALA A 377 -5.24 -32.06 -72.11
N HIS A 378 -5.32 -33.36 -72.40
CA HIS A 378 -6.22 -33.90 -73.44
C HIS A 378 -7.69 -33.53 -73.18
N MET A 379 -8.12 -33.51 -71.92
CA MET A 379 -9.49 -33.13 -71.58
C MET A 379 -9.78 -31.63 -71.77
N ILE A 380 -8.75 -30.77 -71.67
CA ILE A 380 -8.89 -29.31 -71.80
C ILE A 380 -8.60 -28.82 -73.22
N GLU A 381 -7.95 -29.62 -74.07
CA GLU A 381 -7.53 -29.25 -75.43
C GLU A 381 -8.68 -28.69 -76.29
N ALA A 382 -9.86 -29.32 -76.25
CA ALA A 382 -11.02 -28.85 -77.00
C ALA A 382 -11.52 -27.47 -76.53
N GLN A 383 -11.47 -27.22 -75.22
CA GLN A 383 -11.85 -25.94 -74.62
C GLN A 383 -10.82 -24.86 -74.94
N ALA A 384 -9.53 -25.19 -74.93
CA ALA A 384 -8.44 -24.29 -75.30
C ALA A 384 -8.54 -23.86 -76.77
N LYS A 385 -8.78 -24.81 -77.69
CA LYS A 385 -9.00 -24.52 -79.11
C LYS A 385 -10.23 -23.64 -79.35
N ALA A 386 -11.33 -23.91 -78.64
CA ALA A 386 -12.54 -23.09 -78.74
C ALA A 386 -12.34 -21.65 -78.22
N GLY A 387 -11.43 -21.45 -77.27
CA GLY A 387 -11.08 -20.14 -76.71
C GLY A 387 -9.94 -19.42 -77.44
N ASP A 388 -9.38 -20.00 -78.51
CA ASP A 388 -8.15 -19.51 -79.18
C ASP A 388 -6.96 -19.33 -78.21
N VAL A 389 -6.78 -20.27 -77.28
CA VAL A 389 -5.69 -20.26 -76.30
C VAL A 389 -4.71 -21.38 -76.64
N ALA A 390 -3.43 -21.01 -76.79
CA ALA A 390 -2.36 -21.98 -77.01
C ALA A 390 -2.06 -22.75 -75.72
N MET A 391 -2.05 -24.07 -75.78
CA MET A 391 -1.60 -24.92 -74.67
C MET A 391 -0.18 -25.41 -74.91
N ARG A 392 0.72 -25.13 -73.96
CA ARG A 392 2.12 -25.57 -74.02
C ARG A 392 2.44 -26.48 -72.84
N ILE A 393 2.87 -27.70 -73.13
CA ILE A 393 3.20 -28.72 -72.14
C ILE A 393 4.69 -29.03 -72.23
N GLU A 394 5.41 -28.85 -71.13
CA GLU A 394 6.85 -29.09 -71.00
C GLU A 394 7.08 -30.08 -69.85
N ILE A 395 7.39 -31.33 -70.17
CA ILE A 395 7.55 -32.41 -69.17
C ILE A 395 8.98 -32.97 -69.28
N ASP A 396 9.77 -32.94 -68.20
CA ASP A 396 11.07 -33.63 -68.15
C ASP A 396 10.86 -35.16 -68.13
N LYS A 397 11.68 -35.90 -68.87
CA LYS A 397 11.65 -37.36 -68.96
C LYS A 397 12.10 -38.07 -67.67
N ARG A 398 12.60 -37.33 -66.66
CA ARG A 398 13.13 -37.85 -65.39
C ARG A 398 12.31 -37.40 -64.18
N LEU A 399 11.00 -37.27 -64.34
CA LEU A 399 10.12 -36.96 -63.22
C LEU A 399 10.06 -38.13 -62.22
N PRO A 400 10.19 -37.87 -60.91
CA PRO A 400 9.94 -38.89 -59.90
C PRO A 400 8.44 -39.21 -59.82
N HIS A 401 8.11 -40.43 -59.38
CA HIS A 401 6.72 -40.77 -59.04
C HIS A 401 6.31 -39.98 -57.79
N LEU A 402 5.06 -39.51 -57.77
CA LEU A 402 4.49 -38.78 -56.64
C LEU A 402 3.59 -39.71 -55.83
N HIS A 403 3.87 -39.85 -54.53
CA HIS A 403 2.98 -40.58 -53.63
C HIS A 403 1.77 -39.70 -53.29
N ALA A 404 0.64 -39.95 -53.94
CA ALA A 404 -0.56 -39.12 -53.83
C ALA A 404 -1.83 -39.88 -54.28
N ASP A 405 -3.00 -39.28 -54.04
CA ASP A 405 -4.25 -39.78 -54.61
C ASP A 405 -4.36 -39.36 -56.09
N HIS A 406 -4.26 -40.33 -57.00
CA HIS A 406 -4.30 -40.10 -58.45
C HIS A 406 -5.53 -39.30 -58.90
N ARG A 407 -6.70 -39.56 -58.31
CA ARG A 407 -7.95 -38.88 -58.68
C ARG A 407 -7.92 -37.41 -58.26
N ARG A 408 -7.38 -37.13 -57.07
CA ARG A 408 -7.28 -35.75 -56.56
C ARG A 408 -6.21 -34.95 -57.29
N VAL A 409 -5.07 -35.56 -57.63
CA VAL A 409 -4.03 -34.93 -58.46
C VAL A 409 -4.60 -34.54 -59.83
N ARG A 410 -5.31 -35.45 -60.49
CA ARG A 410 -5.99 -35.16 -61.76
C ARG A 410 -7.02 -34.04 -61.63
N GLN A 411 -7.80 -34.01 -60.54
CA GLN A 411 -8.77 -32.94 -60.26
C GLN A 411 -8.09 -31.59 -60.08
N VAL A 412 -6.97 -31.52 -59.36
CA VAL A 412 -6.17 -30.30 -59.20
C VAL A 412 -5.68 -29.80 -60.56
N LEU A 413 -5.09 -30.68 -61.37
CA LEU A 413 -4.59 -30.33 -62.69
C LEU A 413 -5.70 -29.82 -63.61
N LEU A 414 -6.85 -30.50 -63.65
CA LEU A 414 -8.02 -30.07 -64.42
C LEU A 414 -8.54 -28.70 -63.97
N ASN A 415 -8.64 -28.46 -62.67
CA ASN A 415 -9.12 -27.20 -62.13
C ASN A 415 -8.19 -26.03 -62.48
N LEU A 416 -6.87 -26.25 -62.34
CA LEU A 416 -5.87 -25.23 -62.67
C LEU A 416 -5.82 -24.96 -64.18
N MET A 417 -5.78 -26.00 -65.02
CA MET A 417 -5.73 -25.87 -66.47
C MET A 417 -7.01 -25.25 -67.04
N SER A 418 -8.19 -25.67 -66.56
CA SER A 418 -9.48 -25.11 -66.99
C SER A 418 -9.62 -23.64 -66.59
N ASN A 419 -9.19 -23.27 -65.37
CA ASN A 419 -9.13 -21.87 -64.95
C ASN A 419 -8.14 -21.07 -65.81
N GLY A 420 -6.96 -21.63 -66.09
CA GLY A 420 -5.98 -21.02 -66.98
C GLY A 420 -6.59 -20.69 -68.34
N VAL A 421 -7.28 -21.64 -68.97
CA VAL A 421 -7.94 -21.43 -70.27
C VAL A 421 -9.09 -20.43 -70.17
N LYS A 422 -9.94 -20.53 -69.14
CA LYS A 422 -11.13 -19.68 -68.97
C LYS A 422 -10.79 -18.19 -68.81
N PHE A 423 -9.68 -17.87 -68.14
CA PHE A 423 -9.30 -16.49 -67.82
C PHE A 423 -8.18 -15.93 -68.70
N THR A 424 -7.69 -16.70 -69.67
CA THR A 424 -6.72 -16.23 -70.66
C THR A 424 -7.45 -15.71 -71.91
N PRO A 425 -7.17 -14.49 -72.39
CA PRO A 425 -7.76 -13.96 -73.62
C PRO A 425 -7.37 -14.75 -74.87
N ALA A 426 -8.18 -14.64 -75.94
CA ALA A 426 -7.87 -15.20 -77.26
C ALA A 426 -6.51 -14.72 -77.78
N GLY A 427 -5.73 -15.64 -78.36
CA GLY A 427 -4.33 -15.47 -78.76
C GLY A 427 -3.32 -15.64 -77.62
N GLY A 428 -3.76 -15.91 -76.39
CA GLY A 428 -2.89 -16.14 -75.23
C GLY A 428 -2.33 -17.56 -75.12
N GLU A 429 -1.45 -17.80 -74.14
CA GLU A 429 -0.82 -19.10 -73.88
C GLU A 429 -1.03 -19.54 -72.42
N VAL A 430 -1.40 -20.81 -72.22
CA VAL A 430 -1.35 -21.49 -70.92
C VAL A 430 -0.23 -22.53 -70.96
N ARG A 431 0.76 -22.36 -70.08
CA ARG A 431 1.92 -23.27 -70.00
C ARG A 431 1.85 -24.14 -68.76
N VAL A 432 2.05 -25.44 -68.93
CA VAL A 432 2.21 -26.41 -67.85
C VAL A 432 3.60 -27.02 -67.97
N ALA A 433 4.42 -26.84 -66.93
CA ALA A 433 5.78 -27.33 -66.87
C ALA A 433 5.97 -28.22 -65.64
N ALA A 434 6.65 -29.36 -65.80
CA ALA A 434 6.96 -30.31 -64.74
C ALA A 434 8.37 -30.88 -64.91
#